data_AF-A0A8S4P482-F1
#
_entry.id   AF-A0A8S4P482-F1
#
_cell.length_a   1.000
_cell.length_b   1.000
_cell.length_c   1.000
_cell.angle_alpha   90.00
_cell.angle_beta   90.00
_cell.angle_gamma   90.00
#
_symmetry.space_group_name_H-M   'P 1'
#
loop_
_entity.id
_entity.type
_entity.pdbx_description
1 polymer ?
#
loop_
_entity_poly.entity_id
_entity_poly.type
_entity_poly.pdbx_seq_one_letter_code
_entity_poly.pdbx_strand_id
1 'polypeptide(L)'
;MIARFLICCTRVIFRRGFSTMAVPIPIVKPDIKYTQIFINNEFVNSVSGQVFPTINPCTREKIVDVQEGDKADVASAVNAARQAFELGSAWRTLDASKRGRLIAKLADLLERDLVYITSLETLDNGKPFVDAYDD
;
A
#
# COMPACT_ATOMS: atom_id res chain seq x y z
N MET A 1 42.86 51.00 -16.75
CA MET A 1 42.48 51.17 -15.33
C MET A 1 40.99 50.85 -15.23
N ILE A 2 40.70 49.66 -14.72
CA ILE A 2 39.44 49.18 -14.09
C ILE A 2 38.16 49.15 -14.96
N ALA A 3 37.95 47.98 -15.58
CA ALA A 3 36.66 47.54 -16.10
C ALA A 3 35.70 47.22 -14.94
N ARG A 4 34.52 47.84 -14.94
CA ARG A 4 33.42 47.51 -14.01
C ARG A 4 32.66 46.30 -14.54
N PHE A 5 32.95 45.13 -13.97
CA PHE A 5 32.10 43.95 -14.05
C PHE A 5 30.85 44.18 -13.18
N LEU A 6 29.72 44.50 -13.79
CA LEU A 6 28.42 44.39 -13.13
C LEU A 6 27.99 42.93 -13.19
N ILE A 7 28.16 42.22 -12.08
CA ILE A 7 27.59 40.88 -11.89
C ILE A 7 26.08 41.07 -11.66
N CYS A 8 25.30 40.74 -12.68
CA CYS A 8 23.86 40.61 -12.61
C CYS A 8 23.52 39.44 -11.69
N CYS A 9 23.22 39.73 -10.43
CA CYS A 9 22.71 38.76 -9.47
C CYS A 9 21.27 38.41 -9.86
N THR A 10 21.10 37.51 -10.84
CA THR A 10 19.83 36.86 -11.12
C THR A 10 19.57 35.89 -9.97
N ARG A 11 18.90 36.42 -8.95
CA ARG A 11 18.29 35.65 -7.86
C ARG A 11 17.37 34.63 -8.52
N VAL A 12 17.86 33.41 -8.73
CA VAL A 12 17.02 32.27 -9.11
C VAL A 12 16.08 32.05 -7.93
N ILE A 13 14.91 32.68 -8.01
CA ILE A 13 13.78 32.34 -7.17
C ILE A 13 13.40 30.95 -7.66
N PHE A 14 13.95 29.93 -7.01
CA PHE A 14 13.48 28.56 -7.13
C PHE A 14 12.05 28.59 -6.58
N ARG A 15 11.07 28.85 -7.46
CA ARG A 15 9.67 28.58 -7.18
C ARG A 15 9.61 27.07 -7.00
N ARG A 16 9.68 26.60 -5.75
CA ARG A 16 9.06 25.32 -5.38
C ARG A 16 7.59 25.48 -5.75
N GLY A 17 7.24 25.08 -6.96
CA GLY A 17 5.86 24.77 -7.29
C GLY A 17 5.51 23.56 -6.45
N PHE A 18 5.02 23.81 -5.24
CA PHE A 18 4.17 22.82 -4.58
C PHE A 18 2.96 22.70 -5.50
N SER A 19 2.95 21.65 -6.31
CA SER A 19 1.75 21.23 -7.01
C SER A 19 0.77 20.82 -5.91
N THR A 20 -0.10 21.73 -5.49
CA THR A 20 -1.17 21.38 -4.54
C THR A 20 -2.18 20.56 -5.33
N MET A 21 -1.94 19.26 -5.46
CA MET A 21 -3.03 18.32 -5.65
C MET A 21 -4.02 18.59 -4.50
N ALA A 22 -5.28 18.85 -4.81
CA ALA A 22 -6.28 19.05 -3.79
C ALA A 22 -6.42 17.74 -3.02
N VAL A 23 -5.83 17.67 -1.82
CA VAL A 23 -5.87 16.48 -0.97
C VAL A 23 -7.33 16.19 -0.64
N PRO A 24 -7.84 14.99 -0.95
CA PRO A 24 -9.22 14.63 -0.66
C PRO A 24 -9.43 14.53 0.86
N ILE A 25 -10.68 14.64 1.29
CA ILE A 25 -11.01 14.57 2.72
C ILE A 25 -10.82 13.12 3.19
N PRO A 26 -10.06 12.88 4.27
CA PRO A 26 -9.83 11.53 4.79
C PRO A 26 -11.08 10.94 5.42
N ILE A 27 -11.19 9.62 5.36
CA ILE A 27 -12.23 8.86 6.05
C ILE A 27 -11.72 8.58 7.47
N VAL A 28 -12.36 9.16 8.48
CA VAL A 28 -11.89 9.11 9.88
C VAL A 28 -11.93 7.70 10.48
N LYS A 29 -12.93 6.90 10.10
CA LYS A 29 -13.07 5.49 10.50
C LYS A 29 -13.45 4.66 9.27
N PRO A 30 -12.45 4.23 8.46
CA PRO A 30 -12.71 3.35 7.32
C PRO A 30 -13.28 2.01 7.79
N ASP A 31 -14.21 1.46 7.01
CA ASP A 31 -14.77 0.12 7.25
C ASP A 31 -13.74 -0.95 6.87
N ILE A 32 -13.54 -1.94 7.73
CA ILE A 32 -12.47 -2.93 7.58
C ILE A 32 -13.05 -4.18 6.92
N LYS A 33 -12.70 -4.37 5.65
CA LYS A 33 -13.28 -5.44 4.83
C LYS A 33 -12.63 -6.81 5.03
N TYR A 34 -11.34 -6.84 5.35
CA TYR A 34 -10.53 -8.06 5.35
C TYR A 34 -9.64 -8.13 6.59
N THR A 35 -9.73 -9.24 7.32
CA THR A 35 -8.94 -9.51 8.55
C THR A 35 -8.36 -10.93 8.55
N GLN A 36 -8.55 -11.65 7.45
CA GLN A 36 -8.22 -13.06 7.26
C GLN A 36 -6.91 -13.22 6.49
N ILE A 37 -6.36 -14.43 6.50
CA ILE A 37 -5.15 -14.79 5.75
C ILE A 37 -5.55 -14.97 4.28
N PHE A 38 -4.78 -14.42 3.34
CA PHE A 38 -5.06 -14.53 1.91
C PHE A 38 -4.18 -15.61 1.26
N ILE A 39 -4.77 -16.75 0.87
CA ILE A 39 -4.08 -17.88 0.25
C ILE A 39 -4.86 -18.34 -0.98
N ASN A 40 -4.17 -18.53 -2.10
CA ASN A 40 -4.75 -19.05 -3.35
C ASN A 40 -5.99 -18.26 -3.86
N ASN A 41 -5.93 -16.93 -3.76
CA ASN A 41 -7.03 -16.00 -4.10
C ASN A 41 -8.28 -16.08 -3.19
N GLU A 42 -8.18 -16.73 -2.03
CA GLU A 42 -9.26 -16.85 -1.06
C GLU A 42 -8.83 -16.31 0.31
N PHE A 43 -9.81 -15.81 1.07
CA PHE A 43 -9.61 -15.40 2.46
C PHE A 43 -9.93 -16.58 3.37
N VAL A 44 -8.97 -17.01 4.18
CA VAL A 44 -9.05 -18.17 5.05
C VAL A 44 -8.77 -17.79 6.51
N ASN A 45 -9.44 -18.48 7.44
CA ASN A 45 -9.14 -18.35 8.86
C ASN A 45 -7.86 -19.11 9.21
N SER A 46 -7.20 -18.69 10.29
CA SER A 46 -6.04 -19.40 10.84
C SER A 46 -6.42 -20.83 11.23
N VAL A 47 -5.53 -21.79 10.96
CA VAL A 47 -5.68 -23.18 11.44
C VAL A 47 -5.78 -23.24 12.96
N SER A 48 -5.10 -22.34 13.67
CA SER A 48 -5.14 -22.26 15.13
C SER A 48 -6.38 -21.53 15.66
N GLY A 49 -7.04 -20.73 14.81
CA GLY A 49 -8.15 -19.85 15.19
C GLY A 49 -7.74 -18.68 16.10
N GLN A 50 -6.44 -18.48 16.34
CA GLN A 50 -5.95 -17.35 17.12
C GLN A 50 -6.04 -16.05 16.33
N VAL A 51 -6.26 -14.97 17.06
CA VAL A 51 -6.36 -13.61 16.53
C VAL A 51 -5.54 -12.68 17.40
N PHE A 52 -4.93 -11.66 16.79
CA PHE A 52 -4.21 -10.62 17.50
C PHE A 52 -4.86 -9.25 17.26
N PRO A 53 -4.91 -8.38 18.28
CA PRO A 53 -5.51 -7.07 18.14
C PRO A 53 -4.57 -6.08 17.45
N THR A 54 -5.07 -5.37 16.45
CA THR A 54 -4.41 -4.21 15.87
C THR A 54 -4.85 -2.95 16.62
N ILE A 55 -3.90 -2.09 17.01
CA ILE A 55 -4.11 -0.96 17.90
C ILE A 55 -3.74 0.33 17.18
N ASN A 56 -4.62 1.34 17.24
CA ASN A 56 -4.34 2.66 16.71
C ASN A 56 -3.22 3.34 17.53
N PRO A 57 -2.10 3.75 16.92
CA PRO A 57 -0.98 4.36 17.67
C PRO A 57 -1.29 5.74 18.24
N CYS A 58 -2.22 6.49 17.63
CA CYS A 58 -2.61 7.83 18.06
C CYS A 58 -3.54 7.80 19.29
N THR A 59 -4.52 6.88 19.32
CA THR A 59 -5.53 6.81 20.39
C THR A 59 -5.29 5.67 21.39
N ARG A 60 -4.47 4.68 21.03
CA ARG A 60 -4.28 3.39 21.74
C ARG A 60 -5.53 2.54 21.85
N GLU A 61 -6.54 2.85 21.05
CA GLU A 61 -7.77 2.05 20.98
C GLU A 61 -7.62 0.89 20.00
N LYS A 62 -8.31 -0.21 20.27
CA LYS A 62 -8.34 -1.36 19.37
C LYS A 62 -9.10 -1.02 18.09
N ILE A 63 -8.49 -1.29 16.95
CA ILE A 63 -9.10 -1.13 15.63
C ILE A 63 -9.91 -2.39 15.30
N VAL A 64 -9.25 -3.54 15.20
CA VAL A 64 -9.84 -4.82 14.81
C VAL A 64 -8.96 -5.98 15.28
N ASP A 65 -9.51 -7.18 15.36
CA ASP A 65 -8.75 -8.41 15.55
C ASP A 65 -8.42 -9.05 14.18
N VAL A 66 -7.15 -9.34 13.94
CA VAL A 66 -6.64 -9.95 12.70
C VAL A 66 -6.24 -11.39 12.97
N GLN A 67 -6.46 -12.29 12.00
CA GLN A 67 -6.08 -13.70 12.10
C GLN A 67 -4.56 -13.85 12.27
N GLU A 68 -4.15 -14.59 13.30
CA GLU A 68 -2.74 -14.90 13.56
C GLU A 68 -2.31 -16.11 12.73
N GLY A 69 -1.38 -15.92 11.80
CA GLY A 69 -0.85 -17.01 10.99
C GLY A 69 0.13 -17.87 11.77
N ASP A 70 -0.11 -19.19 11.80
CA ASP A 70 0.80 -20.17 12.40
C ASP A 70 1.61 -20.89 11.31
N LYS A 71 2.54 -21.74 11.71
CA LYS A 71 3.39 -22.56 10.84
C LYS A 71 2.58 -23.38 9.82
N ALA A 72 1.39 -23.85 10.19
CA ALA A 72 0.52 -24.60 9.29
C ALA A 72 -0.06 -23.73 8.16
N ASP A 73 -0.43 -22.48 8.47
CA ASP A 73 -0.92 -21.51 7.48
C ASP A 73 0.21 -21.12 6.52
N VAL A 74 1.42 -20.91 7.06
CA VAL A 74 2.63 -20.64 6.26
C VAL A 74 2.93 -21.82 5.33
N ALA A 75 2.89 -23.06 5.82
CA ALA A 75 3.09 -24.24 4.98
C ALA A 75 2.06 -24.32 3.85
N SER A 76 0.79 -24.01 4.13
CA SER A 76 -0.28 -23.97 3.13
C SER A 76 -0.05 -22.88 2.08
N ALA A 77 0.35 -21.68 2.50
CA ALA A 77 0.69 -20.58 1.61
C ALA A 77 1.89 -20.91 0.70
N VAL A 78 2.93 -21.54 1.26
CA VAL A 78 4.12 -21.98 0.50
C VAL A 78 3.74 -23.04 -0.53
N ASN A 79 2.89 -24.01 -0.16
CA ASN A 79 2.42 -25.03 -1.09
C ASN A 79 1.61 -24.41 -2.24
N ALA A 80 0.70 -23.47 -1.94
CA ALA A 80 -0.06 -22.75 -2.96
C ALA A 80 0.85 -21.94 -3.90
N ALA A 81 1.82 -21.22 -3.34
CA ALA A 81 2.80 -20.46 -4.13
C ALA A 81 3.67 -21.37 -5.01
N ARG A 82 4.05 -22.55 -4.52
CA ARG A 82 4.80 -23.55 -5.28
C ARG A 82 3.99 -24.05 -6.48
N GLN A 83 2.73 -24.43 -6.28
CA GLN A 83 1.84 -24.87 -7.35
C GLN A 83 1.64 -23.77 -8.41
N ALA A 84 1.48 -22.52 -7.98
CA ALA A 84 1.40 -21.38 -8.90
C ALA A 84 2.68 -21.21 -9.75
N PHE A 85 3.85 -21.68 -9.30
CA PHE A 85 5.14 -21.54 -9.98
C PHE A 85 5.63 -22.81 -10.72
N GLU A 86 4.86 -23.89 -10.69
CA GLU A 86 5.23 -25.16 -11.35
C GLU A 86 5.41 -25.01 -12.87
N LEU A 87 6.18 -25.92 -13.46
CA LEU A 87 6.37 -25.98 -14.91
C LEU A 87 5.02 -26.22 -15.60
N GLY A 88 4.65 -25.34 -16.53
CA GLY A 88 3.35 -25.41 -17.22
C GLY A 88 2.20 -24.74 -16.48
N SER A 89 2.42 -24.13 -15.31
CA SER A 89 1.39 -23.36 -14.60
C SER A 89 0.99 -22.10 -15.37
N ALA A 90 -0.26 -21.65 -15.14
CA ALA A 90 -0.80 -20.46 -15.81
C ALA A 90 0.10 -19.22 -15.63
N TRP A 91 0.66 -19.02 -14.43
CA TRP A 91 1.56 -17.90 -14.13
C TRP A 91 2.90 -18.02 -14.85
N ARG A 92 3.49 -19.22 -14.91
CA ARG A 92 4.79 -19.44 -15.54
C ARG A 92 4.73 -19.39 -17.05
N THR A 93 3.62 -19.84 -17.64
CA THR A 93 3.36 -19.75 -19.09
C THR A 93 2.88 -18.37 -19.52
N LEU A 94 2.55 -17.49 -18.58
CA LEU A 94 2.05 -16.15 -18.89
C LEU A 94 3.15 -15.30 -19.52
N ASP A 95 2.81 -14.69 -20.65
CA ASP A 95 3.72 -13.79 -21.35
C ASP A 95 4.12 -12.59 -20.48
N ALA A 96 5.36 -12.13 -20.64
CA ALA A 96 5.90 -11.03 -19.85
C ALA A 96 5.09 -9.73 -20.01
N SER A 97 4.59 -9.44 -21.22
CA SER A 97 3.76 -8.24 -21.46
C SER A 97 2.42 -8.34 -20.73
N LYS A 98 1.83 -9.54 -20.66
CA LYS A 98 0.58 -9.77 -19.93
C LYS A 98 0.75 -9.59 -18.43
N ARG A 99 1.89 -10.00 -17.87
CA ARG A 99 2.24 -9.69 -16.46
C ARG A 99 2.29 -8.18 -16.21
N GLY A 100 2.92 -7.43 -17.12
CA GLY A 100 2.94 -5.96 -17.04
C GLY A 100 1.53 -5.35 -17.04
N ARG A 101 0.62 -5.88 -17.87
CA ARG A 101 -0.79 -5.45 -17.88
C ARG A 101 -1.52 -5.75 -16.58
N LEU A 102 -1.24 -6.88 -15.93
CA LEU A 102 -1.82 -7.21 -14.63
C LEU A 102 -1.35 -6.26 -13.53
N ILE A 103 -0.07 -5.88 -13.54
CA ILE A 103 0.50 -4.91 -12.60
C ILE A 103 -0.10 -3.51 -12.84
N ALA A 104 -0.22 -3.09 -14.11
CA ALA A 104 -0.88 -1.82 -14.45
C ALA A 104 -2.34 -1.80 -13.97
N LYS A 105 -3.07 -2.90 -14.18
CA LYS A 105 -4.44 -3.03 -13.68
C LYS A 105 -4.52 -2.98 -12.15
N LEU A 106 -3.52 -3.51 -11.44
CA LEU A 106 -3.45 -3.38 -9.99
C LEU A 106 -3.26 -1.91 -9.59
N ALA A 107 -2.40 -1.17 -10.27
CA ALA A 107 -2.22 0.26 -10.04
C ALA A 107 -3.54 1.03 -10.27
N ASP A 108 -4.25 0.77 -11.38
CA ASP A 108 -5.55 1.40 -11.66
C ASP A 108 -6.57 1.14 -10.53
N LEU A 109 -6.56 -0.07 -9.95
CA LEU A 109 -7.46 -0.44 -8.84
C LEU A 109 -7.04 0.24 -7.52
N LEU A 110 -5.74 0.40 -7.28
CA LEU A 110 -5.23 1.13 -6.13
C LEU A 110 -5.56 2.62 -6.22
N GLU A 111 -5.38 3.25 -7.39
CA GLU A 111 -5.73 4.65 -7.64
C GLU A 111 -7.23 4.91 -7.44
N ARG A 112 -8.08 3.98 -7.91
CA ARG A 112 -9.53 4.06 -7.69
C ARG A 112 -9.90 4.12 -6.20
N ASP A 113 -9.24 3.29 -5.38
CA ASP A 113 -9.54 3.15 -3.95
C ASP A 113 -8.55 3.96 -3.06
N LEU A 114 -7.78 4.87 -3.65
CA LEU A 114 -6.64 5.54 -3.01
C LEU A 114 -7.03 6.18 -1.67
N VAL A 115 -8.11 6.97 -1.65
CA VAL A 115 -8.58 7.65 -0.44
C VAL A 115 -8.90 6.68 0.70
N TYR A 116 -9.47 5.52 0.38
CA TYR A 116 -9.80 4.50 1.37
C TYR A 116 -8.53 3.83 1.91
N ILE A 117 -7.60 3.47 1.02
CA ILE A 117 -6.34 2.80 1.39
C ILE A 117 -5.47 3.74 2.23
N THR A 118 -5.32 5.00 1.82
CA THR A 118 -4.52 5.99 2.55
C THR A 118 -5.14 6.34 3.91
N SER A 119 -6.48 6.41 3.99
CA SER A 119 -7.17 6.59 5.29
C SER A 119 -6.93 5.40 6.22
N LEU A 120 -6.93 4.17 5.68
CA LEU A 120 -6.66 2.96 6.45
C LEU A 120 -5.21 2.89 6.92
N GLU A 121 -4.26 3.24 6.05
CA GLU A 121 -2.83 3.35 6.37
C GLU A 121 -2.60 4.38 7.49
N THR A 122 -3.21 5.57 7.40
CA THR A 122 -3.14 6.58 8.47
C THR A 122 -3.74 6.08 9.78
N LEU A 123 -4.83 5.31 9.74
CA LEU A 123 -5.47 4.77 10.94
C LEU A 123 -4.57 3.76 11.67
N ASP A 124 -3.91 2.87 10.93
CA ASP A 124 -3.11 1.77 11.48
C ASP A 124 -1.67 2.19 11.79
N ASN A 125 -1.02 2.91 10.86
CA ASN A 125 0.38 3.33 10.99
C ASN A 125 0.53 4.63 11.81
N GLY A 126 -0.46 5.52 11.80
CA GLY A 126 -0.43 6.82 12.48
C GLY A 126 0.28 7.94 11.72
N LYS A 127 0.76 7.70 10.49
CA LYS A 127 1.32 8.74 9.62
C LYS A 127 0.25 9.78 9.22
N PRO A 128 0.60 11.08 9.08
CA PRO A 128 -0.34 12.08 8.59
C PRO A 128 -0.92 11.69 7.23
N PHE A 129 -2.22 11.92 7.03
CA PHE A 129 -2.91 11.56 5.78
C PHE A 129 -2.31 12.21 4.53
N VAL A 130 -1.85 13.45 4.65
CA VAL A 130 -1.23 14.17 3.52
C VAL A 130 0.04 13.45 3.07
N ASP A 131 0.89 13.06 4.02
CA ASP A 131 2.12 12.31 3.71
C ASP A 131 1.78 10.93 3.14
N ALA A 132 0.77 10.24 3.70
CA ALA A 132 0.30 8.94 3.20
C ALA A 132 -0.29 8.98 1.79
N TYR A 133 -0.86 10.13 1.39
CA TYR A 133 -1.49 10.33 0.09
C TYR A 133 -0.49 10.70 -1.00
N ASP A 134 0.62 11.33 -0.61
CA ASP A 134 1.69 11.76 -1.52
C ASP A 134 2.80 10.69 -1.69
N ASP A 135 2.76 9.60 -0.91
CA ASP A 135 3.63 8.41 -1.00
C ASP A 135 3.39 7.60 -2.31
#